data_AF-A0A6J8CI41-F1
#
_entry.id   AF-A0A6J8CI41-F1
#
_cell.length_a   1.000
_cell.length_b   1.000
_cell.length_c   1.000
_cell.angle_alpha   90.00
_cell.angle_beta   90.00
_cell.angle_gamma   90.00
#
_symmetry.space_group_name_H-M   'P 1'
#
loop_
_entity.id
_entity.type
_entity.pdbx_description
1 polymer ?
#
loop_
_entity_poly.entity_id
_entity_poly.type
_entity_poly.pdbx_seq_one_letter_code
_entity_poly.pdbx_strand_id
1 'polypeptide(L)'
;MRKRICGSTITAGEQAAAMVYSTIQTEDVEVILLTNRIDDASTATIKREDNLQTIKEKIFQIPIETGSDYIKHDLSVPFIWAASRKKKFDAIMVFTDSMTSCGFIHPTEALKQYVQNMTIPDYRFVVVAMTSNKYSVAATDSVHNLDIVGFDTMTTGLIMEFVENSRQSHIVNDDIILHADEDRF
;
A
#
# COMPACT_ATOMS: atom_id res chain seq x y z
N MET A 1 -0.02 -5.94 -11.06
CA MET A 1 -0.61 -4.70 -11.63
C MET A 1 -1.28 -4.81 -13.02
N ARG A 2 -0.91 -5.73 -13.92
CA ARG A 2 -1.51 -5.79 -15.29
C ARG A 2 -2.78 -6.65 -15.39
N LYS A 3 -3.22 -7.27 -14.30
CA LYS A 3 -4.43 -8.10 -14.24
C LYS A 3 -5.67 -7.22 -14.43
N ARG A 4 -6.54 -7.59 -15.37
CA ARG A 4 -7.87 -6.98 -15.56
C ARG A 4 -8.81 -7.40 -14.44
N ILE A 5 -9.62 -6.45 -13.97
CA ILE A 5 -10.46 -6.64 -12.78
C ILE A 5 -11.94 -6.72 -13.19
N CYS A 6 -12.69 -7.63 -12.58
CA CYS A 6 -14.14 -7.81 -12.78
C CYS A 6 -14.57 -7.95 -14.25
N GLY A 7 -13.76 -8.60 -15.09
CA GLY A 7 -14.05 -8.75 -16.53
C GLY A 7 -13.97 -7.45 -17.34
N SER A 8 -13.55 -6.34 -16.72
CA SER A 8 -13.41 -5.05 -17.37
C SER A 8 -12.14 -4.95 -18.22
N THR A 9 -11.99 -3.85 -18.95
CA THR A 9 -10.74 -3.48 -19.63
C THR A 9 -9.74 -2.81 -18.69
N ILE A 10 -10.13 -2.48 -17.46
CA ILE A 10 -9.32 -1.75 -16.50
C ILE A 10 -8.48 -2.74 -15.69
N THR A 11 -7.19 -2.43 -15.57
CA THR A 11 -6.23 -3.20 -14.78
C THR A 11 -6.11 -2.70 -13.34
N ALA A 12 -5.65 -3.55 -12.43
CA ALA A 12 -5.33 -3.14 -11.04
C ALA A 12 -4.35 -1.96 -10.98
N GLY A 13 -3.38 -1.91 -11.91
CA GLY A 13 -2.44 -0.80 -12.02
C GLY A 13 -3.09 0.51 -12.47
N GLU A 14 -4.09 0.45 -13.35
CA GLU A 14 -4.89 1.63 -13.72
C GLU A 14 -5.77 2.12 -12.58
N GLN A 15 -6.36 1.20 -11.82
CA GLN A 15 -7.10 1.54 -10.61
C GLN A 15 -6.18 2.19 -9.56
N ALA A 16 -4.98 1.62 -9.34
CA ALA A 16 -3.99 2.20 -8.44
C ALA A 16 -3.51 3.58 -8.92
N ALA A 17 -3.31 3.77 -10.22
CA ALA A 17 -2.96 5.07 -10.79
C ALA A 17 -4.04 6.13 -10.51
N ALA A 18 -5.32 5.77 -10.65
CA ALA A 18 -6.43 6.66 -10.37
C ALA A 18 -6.52 7.02 -8.88
N MET A 19 -6.34 6.04 -7.99
CA MET A 19 -6.28 6.27 -6.54
C MET A 19 -5.10 7.19 -6.17
N VAL A 20 -3.90 6.89 -6.66
CA VAL A 20 -2.70 7.72 -6.43
C VAL A 20 -2.90 9.14 -6.95
N TYR A 21 -3.46 9.30 -8.16
CA TYR A 21 -3.81 10.60 -8.70
C TYR A 21 -4.78 11.34 -7.76
N SER A 22 -5.85 10.69 -7.32
CA SER A 22 -6.80 11.31 -6.38
C SER A 22 -6.10 11.76 -5.10
N THR A 23 -5.27 10.90 -4.48
CA THR A 23 -4.56 11.19 -3.24
C THR A 23 -3.61 12.38 -3.39
N ILE A 24 -2.75 12.43 -4.42
CA ILE A 24 -1.79 13.54 -4.57
C ILE A 24 -2.48 14.88 -4.90
N GLN A 25 -3.68 14.85 -5.49
CA GLN A 25 -4.44 16.05 -5.80
C GLN A 25 -5.20 16.61 -4.60
N THR A 26 -5.50 15.77 -3.61
CA THR A 26 -6.29 16.13 -2.43
C THR A 26 -5.41 16.34 -1.20
N GLU A 27 -4.35 15.56 -1.07
CA GLU A 27 -3.51 15.49 0.12
C GLU A 27 -2.10 16.03 -0.13
N ASP A 28 -1.40 16.42 0.93
CA ASP A 28 0.02 16.81 0.88
C ASP A 28 0.90 15.60 1.26
N VAL A 29 1.11 14.72 0.29
CA VAL A 29 1.86 13.45 0.49
C VAL A 29 2.97 13.26 -0.54
N GLU A 30 4.09 12.69 -0.11
CA GLU A 30 5.12 12.17 -1.02
C GLU A 30 4.72 10.74 -1.42
N VAL A 31 4.55 10.49 -2.72
CA VAL A 31 4.29 9.14 -3.24
C VAL A 31 5.53 8.64 -3.98
N ILE A 32 6.10 7.55 -3.45
CA ILE A 32 7.23 6.85 -4.04
C ILE A 32 6.74 5.49 -4.54
N LEU A 33 6.82 5.29 -5.86
CA LEU A 33 6.64 3.97 -6.45
C LEU A 33 7.92 3.18 -6.30
N LEU A 34 7.78 1.94 -5.82
CA LEU A 34 8.89 1.02 -5.57
C LEU A 34 8.67 -0.25 -6.39
N THR A 35 9.72 -0.72 -7.07
CA THR A 35 9.71 -2.06 -7.67
C THR A 35 10.13 -3.10 -6.64
N ASN A 36 10.28 -4.36 -7.06
CA ASN A 36 10.78 -5.44 -6.22
C ASN A 36 12.32 -5.41 -6.02
N ARG A 37 12.94 -4.24 -6.22
CA ARG A 37 14.39 -4.05 -6.16
C ARG A 37 14.75 -2.96 -5.15
N ILE A 38 15.83 -3.18 -4.42
CA ILE A 38 16.34 -2.27 -3.39
C ILE A 38 17.36 -1.29 -4.04
N ASP A 39 17.03 -0.72 -5.20
CA ASP A 39 17.88 0.24 -5.91
C ASP A 39 17.07 1.49 -6.33
N ASP A 40 17.74 2.64 -6.45
CA ASP A 40 17.03 3.92 -6.70
C ASP A 40 16.55 4.05 -8.14
N ALA A 41 17.23 3.38 -9.08
CA ALA A 41 16.81 3.28 -10.48
C ALA A 41 15.47 2.56 -10.64
N SER A 42 15.07 1.81 -9.61
CA SER A 42 13.80 1.10 -9.49
C SER A 42 12.75 1.86 -8.69
N THR A 43 12.93 3.17 -8.53
CA THR A 43 11.95 4.03 -7.85
C THR A 43 11.46 5.13 -8.78
N ALA A 44 10.21 5.55 -8.59
CA ALA A 44 9.67 6.71 -9.29
C ALA A 44 8.88 7.57 -8.31
N THR A 45 9.25 8.85 -8.21
CA THR A 45 8.45 9.83 -7.48
C THR A 45 7.27 10.28 -8.33
N ILE A 46 6.08 10.24 -7.74
CA ILE A 46 4.89 10.89 -8.28
C ILE A 46 4.78 12.29 -7.69
N LYS A 47 4.57 13.28 -8.53
CA LYS A 47 4.42 14.68 -8.16
C LYS A 47 3.01 15.17 -8.44
N ARG A 48 2.58 16.22 -7.75
CA ARG A 48 1.24 16.81 -7.91
C ARG A 48 0.97 17.29 -9.34
N GLU A 49 2.01 17.63 -10.10
CA GLU A 49 1.91 18.06 -11.49
C GLU A 49 1.76 16.89 -12.48
N ASP A 50 2.03 15.65 -12.05
CA ASP A 50 1.81 14.49 -12.90
C ASP A 50 0.31 14.29 -13.14
N ASN A 51 -0.09 14.24 -14.41
CA ASN A 51 -1.45 13.85 -14.78
C ASN A 51 -1.62 12.32 -14.68
N LEU A 52 -2.87 11.85 -14.73
CA LEU A 52 -3.19 10.43 -14.64
C LEU A 52 -2.43 9.57 -15.66
N GLN A 53 -2.24 10.07 -16.89
CA GLN A 53 -1.53 9.33 -17.94
C GLN A 53 -0.05 9.16 -17.59
N THR A 54 0.62 10.22 -17.11
CA THR A 54 2.00 10.16 -16.64
C THR A 54 2.16 9.21 -15.45
N ILE A 55 1.23 9.22 -14.51
CA ILE A 55 1.24 8.30 -13.36
C ILE A 55 1.09 6.85 -13.83
N LYS A 56 0.14 6.58 -14.74
CA LYS A 56 0.00 5.26 -15.36
C LYS A 56 1.30 4.80 -16.01
N GLU A 57 1.93 5.66 -16.81
CA GLU A 57 3.20 5.35 -17.47
C GLU A 57 4.29 5.00 -16.46
N LYS A 58 4.45 5.78 -15.39
CA LYS A 58 5.42 5.48 -14.31
C LYS A 58 5.14 4.14 -13.64
N ILE A 59 3.87 3.82 -13.35
CA ILE A 59 3.48 2.52 -12.78
C ILE A 59 3.78 1.36 -13.74
N PHE A 60 3.58 1.54 -15.06
CA PHE A 60 3.78 0.48 -16.05
C PHE A 60 5.23 0.32 -16.52
N GLN A 61 6.06 1.34 -16.37
CA GLN A 61 7.49 1.32 -16.68
C GLN A 61 8.31 0.57 -15.63
N ILE A 62 7.76 0.37 -14.43
CA ILE A 62 8.34 -0.51 -13.40
C ILE A 62 8.55 -1.90 -14.01
N PRO A 63 9.81 -2.37 -14.16
CA PRO A 63 10.08 -3.67 -14.74
C PRO A 63 9.38 -4.76 -13.94
N ILE A 64 8.58 -5.57 -14.63
CA ILE A 64 8.08 -6.83 -14.08
C ILE A 64 9.14 -7.86 -14.45
N GLU A 65 9.93 -8.31 -13.47
CA GLU A 65 10.89 -9.39 -13.71
C GLU A 65 10.11 -10.66 -14.06
N THR A 66 10.21 -11.10 -15.31
CA THR A 66 9.61 -12.35 -15.79
C THR A 66 10.67 -13.45 -15.74
N GLY A 67 10.68 -14.20 -14.65
CA GLY A 67 11.50 -15.40 -14.44
C GLY A 67 10.85 -16.28 -13.37
N SER A 68 10.91 -17.61 -13.51
CA SER A 68 10.13 -18.54 -12.67
C SER A 68 10.54 -18.58 -11.19
N ASP A 69 11.72 -18.07 -10.85
CA ASP A 69 12.34 -18.33 -9.54
C ASP A 69 12.57 -17.06 -8.69
N TYR A 70 12.09 -15.88 -9.14
CA TYR A 70 12.23 -14.62 -8.40
C TYR A 70 10.87 -13.97 -8.07
N ILE A 71 10.80 -13.51 -6.82
CA ILE A 71 9.61 -13.26 -6.00
C ILE A 71 8.59 -12.34 -6.69
N LYS A 72 7.32 -12.77 -6.69
CA LYS A 72 6.15 -11.94 -7.01
C LYS A 72 6.00 -10.89 -5.90
N HIS A 73 6.10 -9.60 -6.22
CA HIS A 73 5.81 -8.45 -5.33
C HIS A 73 6.11 -8.69 -3.83
N ASP A 74 7.38 -8.53 -3.43
CA ASP A 74 7.83 -8.59 -2.04
C ASP A 74 7.52 -7.27 -1.32
N LEU A 75 6.60 -7.32 -0.37
CA LEU A 75 6.20 -6.14 0.39
C LEU A 75 7.18 -5.77 1.51
N SER A 76 8.28 -6.52 1.69
CA SER A 76 9.37 -6.11 2.57
C SER A 76 10.29 -5.06 1.94
N VAL A 77 10.37 -5.00 0.60
CA VAL A 77 11.30 -4.13 -0.14
C VAL A 77 11.15 -2.65 0.21
N PRO A 78 9.95 -2.07 0.35
CA PRO A 78 9.80 -0.66 0.74
C PRO A 78 10.49 -0.30 2.05
N PHE A 79 10.38 -1.16 3.05
CA PHE A 79 10.97 -0.93 4.37
C PHE A 79 12.49 -1.03 4.33
N ILE A 80 13.01 -2.02 3.61
CA ILE A 80 14.46 -2.21 3.44
C ILE A 80 15.07 -1.06 2.65
N TRP A 81 14.40 -0.64 1.56
CA TRP A 81 14.82 0.52 0.77
C TRP A 81 14.83 1.79 1.63
N ALA A 82 13.75 2.08 2.34
CA ALA A 82 13.67 3.26 3.20
C ALA A 82 14.74 3.27 4.30
N ALA A 83 14.97 2.12 4.97
CA ALA A 83 16.02 1.95 5.97
C ALA A 83 17.40 2.24 5.40
N SER A 84 17.73 1.65 4.25
CA SER A 84 19.05 1.79 3.62
C SER A 84 19.37 3.22 3.18
N ARG A 85 18.34 4.03 2.89
CA ARG A 85 18.45 5.46 2.55
C ARG A 85 18.26 6.38 3.74
N LYS A 86 18.06 5.84 4.94
CA LYS A 86 17.73 6.59 6.16
C LYS A 86 16.52 7.51 6.00
N LYS A 87 15.56 7.13 5.16
CA LYS A 87 14.30 7.88 4.98
C LYS A 87 13.31 7.46 6.05
N LYS A 88 12.74 8.44 6.77
CA LYS A 88 11.69 8.24 7.76
C LYS A 88 10.34 8.60 7.13
N PHE A 89 9.38 7.70 7.23
CA PHE A 89 8.01 7.91 6.81
C PHE A 89 7.08 7.67 7.99
N ASP A 90 6.19 8.63 8.25
CA ASP A 90 5.17 8.50 9.30
C ASP A 90 4.05 7.56 8.83
N ALA A 91 3.79 7.48 7.52
CA ALA A 91 2.85 6.55 6.91
C ALA A 91 3.44 5.91 5.65
N ILE A 92 3.20 4.61 5.47
CA ILE A 92 3.56 3.85 4.27
C ILE A 92 2.29 3.21 3.71
N MET A 93 1.94 3.56 2.47
CA MET A 93 0.79 3.03 1.75
C MET A 93 1.24 2.13 0.60
N VAL A 94 0.67 0.94 0.50
CA VAL A 94 1.01 -0.05 -0.54
C VAL A 94 -0.25 -0.41 -1.34
N PHE A 95 -0.26 -0.05 -2.62
CA PHE A 95 -1.28 -0.51 -3.57
C PHE A 95 -0.83 -1.82 -4.20
N THR A 96 -1.61 -2.89 -4.03
CA THR A 96 -1.24 -4.22 -4.52
C THR A 96 -2.43 -4.92 -5.15
N ASP A 97 -2.19 -5.73 -6.18
CA ASP A 97 -3.20 -6.68 -6.67
C ASP A 97 -3.24 -7.98 -5.84
N SER A 98 -2.64 -7.92 -4.64
CA SER A 98 -2.65 -8.91 -3.58
C SER A 98 -1.97 -10.23 -3.95
N MET A 99 -1.16 -10.24 -5.02
CA MET A 99 -0.25 -11.33 -5.36
C MET A 99 1.10 -11.16 -4.67
N THR A 100 1.10 -11.25 -3.34
CA THR A 100 2.32 -11.12 -2.55
C THR A 100 3.00 -12.47 -2.39
N SER A 101 4.32 -12.48 -2.53
CA SER A 101 5.12 -13.58 -2.02
C SER A 101 6.12 -13.03 -1.02
N CYS A 102 6.42 -13.83 0.00
CA CYS A 102 7.48 -13.50 0.94
C CYS A 102 8.80 -13.73 0.23
N GLY A 103 9.69 -12.72 0.24
CA GLY A 103 11.09 -12.95 -0.07
C GLY A 103 11.81 -13.56 1.12
N PHE A 104 13.02 -13.08 1.38
CA PHE A 104 13.85 -13.60 2.48
C PHE A 104 13.35 -13.24 3.88
N ILE A 105 12.51 -12.21 3.99
CA ILE A 105 11.94 -11.70 5.25
C ILE A 105 10.45 -11.44 5.07
N HIS A 106 9.65 -11.73 6.10
CA HIS A 106 8.22 -11.44 6.08
C HIS A 106 7.98 -9.91 6.12
N PRO A 107 7.04 -9.35 5.35
CA PRO A 107 6.79 -7.89 5.33
C PRO A 107 6.56 -7.28 6.71
N THR A 108 5.79 -7.95 7.57
CA THR A 108 5.57 -7.55 8.97
C THR A 108 6.87 -7.43 9.78
N GLU A 109 7.81 -8.35 9.56
CA GLU A 109 9.08 -8.36 10.27
C GLU A 109 10.01 -7.26 9.75
N ALA A 110 10.05 -7.06 8.43
CA ALA A 110 10.79 -5.96 7.81
C ALA A 110 10.27 -4.58 8.27
N LEU A 111 8.94 -4.41 8.39
CA LEU A 111 8.33 -3.20 8.94
C LEU A 111 8.75 -2.97 10.39
N LYS A 112 8.67 -3.99 11.25
CA LYS A 112 9.09 -3.89 12.66
C LYS A 112 10.55 -3.46 12.77
N GLN A 113 11.44 -4.09 12.00
CA GLN A 113 12.86 -3.74 11.99
C GLN A 113 13.09 -2.31 11.49
N TYR A 114 12.42 -1.88 10.42
CA TYR A 114 12.49 -0.51 9.91
C TYR A 114 12.07 0.51 10.98
N VAL A 115 10.90 0.31 11.59
CA VAL A 115 10.35 1.19 12.62
C VAL A 115 11.29 1.32 13.83
N GLN A 116 11.82 0.20 14.31
CA GLN A 116 12.75 0.17 15.44
C GLN A 116 14.06 0.88 15.10
N ASN A 117 14.70 0.50 13.98
CA ASN A 117 15.99 1.03 13.57
C ASN A 117 15.94 2.52 13.23
N MET A 118 14.80 2.99 12.69
CA MET A 118 14.60 4.39 12.33
C MET A 118 13.96 5.22 13.45
N THR A 119 13.54 4.59 14.56
CA THR A 119 12.88 5.23 15.70
C THR A 119 11.64 6.02 15.27
N ILE A 120 10.64 5.30 14.73
CA ILE A 120 9.36 5.86 14.23
C ILE A 120 8.20 5.30 15.07
N PRO A 121 7.99 5.80 16.30
CA PRO A 121 7.08 5.16 17.26
C PRO A 121 5.60 5.22 16.86
N ASP A 122 5.20 6.21 16.07
CA ASP A 122 3.82 6.40 15.59
C ASP A 122 3.71 6.17 14.08
N TYR A 123 4.24 5.04 13.61
CA TYR A 123 4.12 4.67 12.21
C TYR A 123 2.67 4.29 11.86
N ARG A 124 2.35 4.40 10.58
CA ARG A 124 1.11 3.91 9.97
C ARG A 124 1.45 3.08 8.75
N PHE A 125 0.89 1.88 8.65
CA PHE A 125 1.06 1.01 7.50
C PHE A 125 -0.28 0.62 6.92
N VAL A 126 -0.47 0.93 5.65
CA VAL A 126 -1.75 0.73 4.97
C VAL A 126 -1.53 -0.10 3.72
N VAL A 127 -2.32 -1.15 3.57
CA VAL A 127 -2.33 -1.99 2.38
C VAL A 127 -3.67 -1.79 1.69
N VAL A 128 -3.61 -1.32 0.45
CA VAL A 128 -4.77 -1.10 -0.41
C VAL A 128 -4.84 -2.24 -1.42
N ALA A 129 -5.76 -3.16 -1.16
CA ALA A 129 -6.02 -4.31 -2.02
C ALA A 129 -6.83 -3.88 -3.25
N MET A 130 -6.24 -4.02 -4.43
CA MET A 130 -6.88 -3.71 -5.72
C MET A 130 -7.65 -4.89 -6.31
N THR A 131 -7.55 -6.07 -5.68
CA THR A 131 -8.30 -7.27 -6.07
C THR A 131 -8.79 -8.02 -4.84
N SER A 132 -9.94 -8.68 -4.94
CA SER A 132 -10.46 -9.51 -3.86
C SER A 132 -9.71 -10.84 -3.79
N ASN A 133 -8.90 -10.99 -2.76
CA ASN A 133 -8.42 -12.28 -2.31
C ASN A 133 -8.48 -12.35 -0.79
N LYS A 134 -8.44 -13.57 -0.23
CA LYS A 134 -8.54 -13.79 1.22
C LYS A 134 -7.21 -13.51 1.95
N TYR A 135 -6.36 -12.65 1.39
CA TYR A 135 -5.00 -12.43 1.87
C TYR A 135 -4.89 -11.07 2.55
N SER A 136 -4.53 -11.09 3.83
CA SER A 136 -4.21 -9.93 4.66
C SER A 136 -2.68 -9.86 4.77
N VAL A 137 -2.12 -8.68 4.48
CA VAL A 137 -0.66 -8.43 4.53
C VAL A 137 -0.31 -7.72 5.85
N ALA A 138 -1.15 -6.77 6.26
CA ALA A 138 -0.92 -6.01 7.46
C ALA A 138 -1.17 -6.92 8.68
N ALA A 139 -0.31 -6.82 9.71
CA ALA A 139 -0.52 -7.62 10.92
C ALA A 139 -1.82 -7.18 11.58
N THR A 140 -2.76 -8.10 11.72
CA THR A 140 -4.14 -7.87 12.16
C THR A 140 -4.26 -7.42 13.61
N ASP A 141 -3.19 -7.53 14.40
CA ASP A 141 -3.14 -7.23 15.84
C ASP A 141 -2.53 -5.87 16.18
N SER A 142 -2.15 -5.06 15.18
CA SER A 142 -1.50 -3.77 15.39
C SER A 142 -2.43 -2.61 15.07
N VAL A 143 -2.62 -1.69 16.03
CA VAL A 143 -3.35 -0.42 15.85
C VAL A 143 -2.69 0.52 14.80
N HIS A 144 -1.46 0.20 14.40
CA HIS A 144 -0.70 0.96 13.40
C HIS A 144 -0.90 0.43 11.98
N ASN A 145 -1.67 -0.65 11.80
CA ASN A 145 -1.84 -1.35 10.53
C ASN A 145 -3.30 -1.30 10.06
N LEU A 146 -3.50 -1.10 8.75
CA LEU A 146 -4.82 -1.12 8.10
C LEU A 146 -4.74 -1.89 6.78
N ASP A 147 -5.53 -2.96 6.65
CA ASP A 147 -5.86 -3.56 5.35
C ASP A 147 -7.19 -2.98 4.87
N ILE A 148 -7.23 -2.44 3.64
CA ILE A 148 -8.44 -1.85 3.05
C ILE A 148 -8.58 -2.25 1.58
N VAL A 149 -9.82 -2.41 1.12
CA VAL A 149 -10.12 -2.62 -0.30
C VAL A 149 -10.12 -1.26 -1.02
N GLY A 150 -9.42 -1.20 -2.16
CA GLY A 150 -9.27 0.01 -2.96
C GLY A 150 -10.37 0.23 -3.99
N PHE A 151 -10.21 1.33 -4.74
CA PHE A 151 -11.07 1.73 -5.86
C PHE A 151 -12.52 2.05 -5.46
N ASP A 152 -12.72 2.49 -4.23
CA ASP A 152 -13.92 3.17 -3.75
C ASP A 152 -13.64 4.67 -3.55
N THR A 153 -14.67 5.51 -3.71
CA THR A 153 -14.52 6.98 -3.61
C THR A 153 -14.14 7.47 -2.22
N MET A 154 -14.43 6.70 -1.16
CA MET A 154 -14.15 7.07 0.22
C MET A 154 -12.82 6.49 0.74
N THR A 155 -12.22 5.53 0.04
CA THR A 155 -10.99 4.85 0.49
C THR A 155 -9.89 5.84 0.84
N THR A 156 -9.62 6.85 0.01
CA THR A 156 -8.57 7.84 0.30
C THR A 156 -8.84 8.61 1.58
N GLY A 157 -10.07 9.07 1.81
CA GLY A 157 -10.44 9.80 3.02
C GLY A 157 -10.28 8.96 4.28
N LEU A 158 -10.71 7.69 4.25
CA LEU A 158 -10.54 6.77 5.39
C LEU A 158 -9.07 6.49 5.71
N ILE A 159 -8.23 6.38 4.68
CA ILE A 159 -6.78 6.20 4.87
C ILE A 159 -6.18 7.44 5.53
N MET A 160 -6.57 8.64 5.10
CA MET A 160 -6.08 9.89 5.70
C MET A 160 -6.55 10.04 7.14
N GLU A 161 -7.82 9.76 7.41
CA GLU A 161 -8.33 9.74 8.78
C GLU A 161 -7.54 8.76 9.67
N PHE A 162 -7.25 7.54 9.19
CA PHE A 162 -6.43 6.57 9.93
C PHE A 162 -5.00 7.07 10.19
N VAL A 163 -4.41 7.76 9.20
CA VAL A 163 -3.07 8.34 9.31
C VAL A 163 -3.07 9.54 10.26
N GLU A 164 -4.10 10.37 10.26
CA GLU A 164 -4.21 11.57 11.09
C GLU A 164 -4.65 11.28 12.53
N ASN A 165 -5.51 10.29 12.75
CA ASN A 165 -5.95 9.87 14.09
C ASN A 165 -4.80 9.30 14.94
N SER A 166 -3.64 9.05 14.34
CA SER A 166 -2.39 8.83 15.09
C SER A 166 -1.98 10.03 15.95
N ARG A 167 -2.32 11.23 15.49
CA ARG A 167 -1.96 12.51 16.10
C ARG A 167 -2.99 12.98 17.14
N GLN A 168 -4.15 12.33 17.22
CA GLN A 168 -5.21 12.64 18.18
C GLN A 168 -5.57 11.39 18.99
N SER A 169 -4.80 11.10 20.04
CA SER A 169 -5.11 10.02 20.97
C SER A 169 -6.23 10.42 21.95
N HIS A 170 -7.47 10.51 21.47
CA HIS A 170 -8.66 10.37 22.31
C HIS A 170 -9.56 9.28 21.72
N ILE A 171 -9.63 8.18 22.46
CA ILE A 171 -10.39 6.97 22.19
C ILE A 171 -11.88 7.31 22.08
N VAL A 172 -12.54 6.84 21.02
CA VAL A 172 -13.98 6.55 21.06
C VAL A 172 -14.14 5.07 20.76
N ASN A 173 -14.52 4.31 21.79
CA ASN A 173 -15.01 2.95 21.65
C ASN A 173 -16.37 3.04 20.97
N ASP A 174 -16.47 2.57 19.73
CA ASP A 174 -17.74 2.08 19.17
C ASP A 174 -17.42 0.84 18.33
N ASP A 175 -17.52 -0.32 18.97
CA ASP A 175 -17.43 -1.62 18.31
C ASP A 175 -18.56 -1.75 17.28
N ILE A 176 -18.25 -1.73 15.98
CA ILE A 176 -19.17 -2.20 14.94
C ILE A 176 -18.94 -3.70 14.75
N ILE A 177 -19.75 -4.52 15.42
CA ILE A 177 -19.87 -5.95 15.13
C ILE A 177 -20.96 -6.12 14.06
N LEU A 178 -20.58 -6.34 12.81
CA LEU A 178 -21.51 -6.82 11.78
C LEU A 178 -21.69 -8.33 11.96
N HIS A 179 -22.83 -8.74 12.50
CA HIS A 179 -23.28 -10.13 12.44
C HIS A 179 -23.75 -10.41 11.01
N ALA A 180 -22.99 -11.21 10.25
CA ALA A 180 -23.53 -11.84 9.05
C ALA A 180 -24.43 -13.00 9.51
N ASP A 181 -25.69 -12.95 9.10
CA ASP A 181 -26.67 -14.03 9.30
C ASP A 181 -26.33 -15.16 8.31
N GLU A 182 -25.92 -16.33 8.81
CA GLU A 182 -25.46 -17.47 7.99
C GLU A 182 -26.59 -18.17 7.20
N ASP A 183 -27.83 -17.69 7.28
CA ASP A 183 -29.02 -18.39 6.75
C ASP A 183 -29.65 -17.78 5.49
N ARG A 184 -28.87 -17.14 4.60
CA ARG A 184 -29.38 -16.80 3.25
C ARG A 184 -28.37 -17.08 2.14
N PHE A 185 -28.44 -18.33 1.66
CA PHE A 185 -28.07 -18.71 0.30
C PHE A 185 -28.99 -18.05 -0.72
#